data_AF-A0A935EGQ2-F1
#
_entry.id   AF-A0A935EGQ2-F1
#
_cell.length_a   1.000
_cell.length_b   1.000
_cell.length_c   1.000
_cell.angle_alpha   90.00
_cell.angle_beta   90.00
_cell.angle_gamma   90.00
#
_symmetry.space_group_name_H-M   'P 1'
#
loop_
_entity.id
_entity.type
_entity.pdbx_description
1 polymer ?
#
loop_
_entity_poly.entity_id
_entity_poly.type
_entity_poly.pdbx_seq_one_letter_code
_entity_poly.pdbx_strand_id
1 'polypeptide(L)' 'MAAETIAYKYDAKGRLIEVKRTGTVNNNVTTAYTHDKANNRKTVVVTGGLSPAFSSRFE' A
#
# COMPACT_ATOMS: atom_id res chain seq x y z
N MET A 1 -17.53 7.51 10.63
CA MET A 1 -17.46 7.04 9.23
C MET A 1 -16.04 6.60 8.96
N ALA A 2 -15.82 5.46 8.30
CA ALA A 2 -14.48 5.08 7.86
C ALA A 2 -14.13 5.90 6.62
N ALA A 3 -12.92 6.47 6.60
CA ALA A 3 -12.42 7.24 5.47
C ALA A 3 -11.02 6.71 5.11
N GLU A 4 -10.75 6.63 3.81
CA GLU A 4 -9.47 6.24 3.26
C GLU A 4 -9.09 7.23 2.16
N THR A 5 -7.83 7.63 2.15
CA THR A 5 -7.19 8.36 1.06
C THR A 5 -6.14 7.46 0.43
N ILE A 6 -6.16 7.37 -0.90
CA ILE A 6 -5.21 6.59 -1.68
C ILE A 6 -4.44 7.53 -2.59
N ALA A 7 -3.12 7.58 -2.40
CA ALA A 7 -2.22 8.32 -3.25
C ALA A 7 -1.48 7.35 -4.20
N TYR A 8 -1.38 7.75 -5.46
CA TYR A 8 -0.70 7.00 -6.52
C TYR A 8 0.51 7.79 -6.99
N LYS A 9 1.65 7.11 -7.17
CA LYS A 9 2.82 7.69 -7.83
C LYS A 9 3.16 6.91 -9.08
N TYR A 10 3.59 7.65 -10.09
CA TYR A 10 3.96 7.10 -11.39
C TYR A 10 5.40 7.44 -11.72
N ASP A 11 6.06 6.59 -12.49
CA ASP A 11 7.33 6.93 -13.12
C ASP A 11 7.14 7.83 -14.35
N ALA A 12 8.23 8.28 -14.96
CA ALA A 12 8.21 9.13 -16.16
C ALA A 12 7.53 8.48 -17.38
N LYS A 13 7.33 7.15 -17.37
CA LYS A 13 6.60 6.42 -18.41
C LYS A 13 5.11 6.26 -18.09
N GLY A 14 4.63 6.86 -17.00
CA GLY A 14 3.24 6.78 -16.55
C GLY A 14 2.89 5.46 -15.86
N ARG A 15 3.88 4.69 -15.39
CA ARG A 15 3.64 3.39 -14.75
C ARG A 15 3.54 3.53 -13.25
N LEU A 16 2.59 2.84 -12.64
CA LEU A 16 2.36 2.89 -11.19
C LEU A 16 3.56 2.32 -10.43
N ILE A 17 4.24 3.14 -9.63
CA ILE A 17 5.40 2.72 -8.82
C ILE A 17 5.10 2.66 -7.32
N GLU A 18 4.06 3.35 -6.85
CA GLU A 18 3.69 3.37 -5.44
C GLU A 18 2.17 3.57 -5.27
N VAL A 19 1.59 2.84 -4.33
CA VAL A 19 0.26 3.09 -3.77
C VAL A 19 0.42 3.32 -2.28
N LYS A 20 0.02 4.48 -1.79
CA LYS A 20 0.02 4.81 -0.36
C LYS A 20 -1.42 4.98 0.13
N ARG A 21 -1.80 4.19 1.14
CA ARG A 21 -3.10 4.24 1.79
C ARG A 21 -2.96 4.85 3.18
N THR A 22 -3.83 5.79 3.48
CA THR A 22 -3.96 6.40 4.81
C THR A 22 -5.45 6.48 5.17
N GLY A 23 -5.79 6.32 6.44
CA GLY A 23 -7.19 6.28 6.86
C GLY A 23 -7.40 5.43 8.10
N THR A 24 -8.61 4.92 8.30
CA THR A 24 -8.91 4.12 9.50
C THR A 24 -8.57 2.64 9.34
N VAL A 25 -8.92 2.00 8.22
CA VAL A 25 -8.83 0.52 8.07
C VAL A 25 -7.47 0.05 7.53
N ASN A 26 -6.91 0.76 6.55
CA ASN A 26 -5.60 0.44 5.96
C ASN A 26 -4.59 1.55 6.22
N ASN A 27 -4.56 2.04 7.47
CA ASN A 27 -3.71 3.17 7.78
C ASN A 27 -2.23 2.84 7.56
N ASN A 28 -1.54 3.75 6.88
CA ASN A 28 -0.10 3.69 6.62
C ASN A 28 0.35 2.44 5.85
N VAL A 29 -0.51 1.82 5.06
CA VAL A 29 -0.10 0.74 4.13
C VAL A 29 0.50 1.37 2.87
N THR A 30 1.72 0.96 2.52
CA THR A 30 2.38 1.37 1.27
C THR A 30 2.70 0.15 0.44
N THR A 31 2.41 0.19 -0.87
CA THR A 31 2.81 -0.84 -1.82
C THR A 31 3.70 -0.22 -2.89
N ALA A 32 4.91 -0.74 -3.05
CA ALA A 32 5.86 -0.34 -4.07
C ALA A 32 5.96 -1.37 -5.20
N TYR A 33 6.25 -0.88 -6.39
CA TYR A 33 6.31 -1.64 -7.63
C TYR A 33 7.62 -1.29 -8.35
N THR A 34 8.34 -2.29 -8.83
CA THR A 34 9.36 -2.09 -9.86
C THR A 34 8.95 -2.81 -11.13
N HIS A 35 9.46 -2.33 -12.26
CA HIS A 35 9.14 -2.87 -13.57
C HIS A 35 10.42 -3.20 -14.33
N ASP A 36 10.37 -4.23 -15.16
CA ASP A 36 11.43 -4.54 -16.10
C ASP A 36 11.35 -3.63 -17.35
N LYS A 37 12.25 -3.88 -18.32
CA LYS A 37 12.31 -3.14 -19.58
C LYS A 37 11.11 -3.42 -20.51
N ALA A 38 10.50 -4.59 -20.39
CA ALA A 38 9.35 -5.02 -21.18
C ALA A 38 8.00 -4.60 -20.54
N ASN A 39 8.07 -3.78 -19.48
CA ASN A 39 6.92 -3.27 -18.74
C ASN A 39 6.20 -4.28 -17.83
N ASN A 40 6.82 -5.42 -17.53
CA ASN A 40 6.25 -6.34 -16.55
C ASN A 40 6.57 -5.84 -15.14
N ARG A 41 5.64 -6.02 -14.21
CA ARG A 41 5.91 -5.81 -12.79
C ARG A 41 6.91 -6.86 -12.32
N LYS A 42 8.12 -6.41 -11.96
CA LYS A 42 9.21 -7.27 -11.51
C LYS A 42 9.14 -7.54 -10.01
N THR A 43 8.74 -6.55 -9.21
CA THR A 43 8.64 -6.71 -7.76
C THR A 43 7.39 -6.07 -7.17
N VAL A 44 6.99 -6.63 -6.03
CA VAL A 44 5.93 -6.14 -5.14
C VAL A 44 6.53 -6.04 -3.75
N VAL A 45 6.50 -4.86 -3.13
CA VAL A 45 6.87 -4.72 -1.72
C VAL A 45 5.72 -4.04 -1.02
N VAL A 46 5.16 -4.68 0.00
CA VAL A 46 4.11 -4.11 0.85
C VAL A 46 4.71 -3.83 2.22
N THR A 47 4.55 -2.63 2.74
CA THR A 47 5.01 -2.20 4.06
C THR A 47 3.90 -1.50 4.82
N GLY A 48 3.95 -1.59 6.15
CA GLY A 48 2.92 -1.03 7.02
C GLY A 48 1.64 -1.85 7.04
N GLY A 49 0.61 -1.27 7.66
CA GLY A 49 -0.58 -1.99 8.10
C GLY A 49 -0.42 -2.44 9.54
N LEU A 50 -1.30 -1.94 10.40
CA LEU A 50 -1.54 -2.62 11.66
C LEU A 50 -2.20 -3.95 11.27
N SER A 51 -1.53 -5.07 11.56
CA SER A 51 -2.29 -6.29 11.87
C SER A 51 -3.35 -5.84 12.87
N PRO A 52 -4.65 -6.14 12.70
CA PRO A 52 -5.59 -5.91 13.78
C PRO A 52 -5.02 -6.71 14.94
N ALA A 53 -4.43 -6.01 15.91
CA ALA A 53 -4.12 -6.62 17.19
C ALA A 53 -5.49 -7.12 17.65
N PHE A 54 -5.71 -8.43 17.58
CA PHE A 54 -6.79 -9.07 18.29
C PHE A 54 -6.46 -8.85 19.77
N SER A 55 -6.79 -7.68 20.31
CA SER A 55 -6.90 -7.49 21.74
C SER A 55 -8.21 -8.13 22.17
N SER A 56 -8.30 -9.46 22.05
CA SER A 56 -9.20 -10.22 22.90
C SER A 56 -8.54 -10.27 24.28
N ARG A 57 -8.82 -9.25 25.09
CA ARG A 57 -8.69 -9.35 26.54
C ARG A 57 -9.76 -10.36 26.98
N PHE A 58 -9.34 -11.56 27.35
CA PHE A 58 -10.18 -12.41 28.18
C PHE A 58 -10.19 -11.79 29.58
N GLU A 59 -11.35 -11.28 29.99
CA GLU A 59 -11.71 -11.10 31.41
C GLU A 59 -12.38 -12.39 31.88
#